data_AF-A0A3A9T4E2-F1
#
_entry.id   AF-A0A3A9T4E2-F1
#
_cell.length_a   1.000
_cell.length_b   1.000
_cell.length_c   1.000
_cell.angle_alpha   90.00
_cell.angle_beta   90.00
_cell.angle_gamma   90.00
#
_symmetry.space_group_name_H-M   'P 1'
#
loop_
_entity.id
_entity.type
_entity.pdbx_description
1 polymer ?
#
loop_
_entity_poly.entity_id
_entity_poly.type
_entity_poly.pdbx_seq_one_letter_code
_entity_poly.pdbx_strand_id
1 'polypeptide(L)'
;MAGREELINQLAAKMGAGDFAQTKYTDSRYDSQTGTLYCDGIMITKPVIEKAEQYFKGLKTKCSYTDPASREMAMIYQVAIEGIKMIRNSGQETMKEDRSK
;
A
#
# COMPACT_ATOMS: atom_id res chain seq x y z
N MET A 1 26.41 19.15 -26.07
CA MET A 1 27.02 18.89 -24.76
C MET A 1 26.32 17.68 -24.16
N ALA A 2 26.91 16.51 -24.35
CA ALA A 2 26.40 15.23 -23.85
C ALA A 2 26.60 15.18 -22.33
N GLY A 3 25.50 15.27 -21.59
CA GLY A 3 25.50 15.41 -20.14
C GLY A 3 25.88 14.11 -19.46
N ARG A 4 26.48 14.23 -18.27
CA ARG A 4 26.84 13.20 -17.28
C ARG A 4 25.95 11.94 -17.25
N GLU A 5 24.66 12.07 -17.55
CA GLU A 5 23.67 11.00 -17.67
C GLU A 5 24.04 9.93 -18.72
N GLU A 6 24.59 10.34 -19.86
CA GLU A 6 24.99 9.42 -20.93
C GLU A 6 26.18 8.55 -20.51
N LEU A 7 27.08 9.13 -19.71
CA LEU A 7 28.24 8.45 -19.11
C LEU A 7 27.81 7.43 -18.03
N ILE A 8 26.79 7.78 -17.25
CA ILE A 8 26.20 6.88 -16.23
C ILE A 8 25.50 5.69 -16.91
N ASN A 9 24.73 5.94 -17.97
CA ASN A 9 24.03 4.91 -18.73
C ASN A 9 24.99 3.94 -19.43
N GLN A 10 26.07 4.46 -20.02
CA GLN A 10 27.11 3.64 -20.65
C GLN A 10 27.90 2.82 -19.62
N LEU A 11 28.11 3.33 -18.41
CA LEU A 11 28.77 2.60 -17.32
C LEU A 11 27.89 1.45 -16.81
N ALA A 12 26.59 1.70 -16.60
CA ALA A 12 25.63 0.70 -16.15
C ALA A 12 25.48 -0.44 -17.19
N ALA A 13 25.40 -0.10 -18.48
CA ALA A 13 25.31 -1.08 -19.56
C ALA A 13 26.55 -1.98 -19.66
N LYS A 14 27.76 -1.45 -19.41
CA LYS A 14 29.02 -2.21 -19.48
C LYS A 14 29.28 -3.12 -18.27
N MET A 15 28.62 -2.88 -17.14
CA MET A 15 28.77 -3.70 -15.92
C MET A 15 27.82 -4.91 -15.87
N GLY A 16 27.10 -5.22 -16.97
CA GLY A 16 26.22 -6.39 -17.03
C GLY A 16 24.95 -6.25 -16.19
N ALA A 17 24.64 -5.03 -15.73
CA ALA A 17 23.40 -4.71 -15.06
C ALA A 17 22.28 -4.56 -16.09
N GLY A 18 21.85 -5.69 -16.64
CA GLY A 18 20.63 -5.78 -17.43
C GLY A 18 19.46 -5.19 -16.64
N ASP A 19 18.72 -4.30 -17.31
CA ASP A 19 17.45 -3.73 -16.88
C ASP A 19 17.38 -3.32 -15.40
N PHE A 20 18.04 -2.21 -15.04
CA PHE A 20 17.67 -1.51 -13.81
C PHE A 20 16.27 -0.90 -13.96
N ALA A 21 15.32 -1.74 -13.56
CA ALA A 21 14.17 -1.46 -12.73
C ALA A 21 13.41 -0.18 -13.08
N GLN A 22 12.14 -0.34 -13.47
CA GLN A 22 11.13 0.70 -13.36
C GLN A 22 11.23 1.37 -11.97
N THR A 23 11.90 2.53 -11.89
CA THR A 23 12.06 3.30 -10.64
C THR A 23 10.83 4.12 -10.29
N LYS A 24 9.71 3.86 -10.98
CA LYS A 24 8.38 4.34 -10.60
C LYS A 24 7.61 3.19 -9.97
N TYR A 25 7.91 2.89 -8.71
CA TYR A 25 6.96 2.17 -7.86
C TYR A 25 5.78 3.10 -7.56
N THR A 26 4.88 3.26 -8.55
CA THR A 26 3.57 3.89 -8.37
C THR A 26 2.55 2.93 -7.78
N ASP A 27 2.85 1.63 -7.72
CA ASP A 27 1.97 0.63 -7.12
C ASP A 27 2.06 0.62 -5.60
N SER A 28 0.88 0.51 -4.98
CA SER A 28 0.76 0.36 -3.52
C SER A 28 1.20 -1.05 -3.13
N ARG A 29 2.20 -1.15 -2.24
CA ARG A 29 2.73 -2.42 -1.75
C ARG A 29 2.65 -2.50 -0.23
N TYR A 30 1.99 -3.53 0.26
CA TYR A 30 2.01 -3.85 1.68
C TYR A 30 3.04 -4.95 1.98
N ASP A 31 3.93 -4.68 2.92
CA ASP A 31 4.86 -5.65 3.47
C ASP A 31 4.25 -6.27 4.74
N SER A 32 3.88 -7.55 4.66
CA SER A 32 3.28 -8.29 5.77
C SER A 32 4.27 -8.62 6.90
N GLN A 33 5.57 -8.63 6.63
CA GLN A 33 6.60 -8.90 7.64
C GLN A 33 6.77 -7.69 8.57
N THR A 34 6.88 -6.50 8.00
CA THR A 34 7.05 -5.25 8.77
C THR A 34 5.72 -4.59 9.13
N GLY A 35 4.64 -4.93 8.42
CA GLY A 35 3.34 -4.29 8.53
C GLY A 35 3.32 -2.88 7.92
N THR A 36 4.19 -2.62 6.95
CA THR A 36 4.40 -1.31 6.35
C THR A 36 3.72 -1.23 4.99
N LEU A 37 2.98 -0.14 4.74
CA LEU A 37 2.40 0.17 3.44
C LEU A 37 3.28 1.20 2.73
N TYR A 38 3.76 0.85 1.54
CA TYR A 38 4.44 1.75 0.62
C TYR A 38 3.44 2.17 -0.45
N CYS A 39 3.08 3.45 -0.50
CA CYS A 39 2.16 3.98 -1.50
C CYS A 39 2.55 5.41 -1.85
N ASP A 40 2.56 5.75 -3.13
CA ASP A 40 2.86 7.12 -3.61
C ASP A 40 4.17 7.71 -3.07
N GLY A 41 5.21 6.87 -2.98
CA GLY A 41 6.50 7.26 -2.40
C GLY A 41 6.50 7.48 -0.88
N ILE A 42 5.38 7.25 -0.20
CA ILE A 42 5.23 7.39 1.26
C ILE A 42 5.29 6.01 1.91
N MET A 43 6.01 5.95 3.04
CA MET A 43 6.04 4.79 3.92
C MET A 43 5.09 5.02 5.10
N ILE A 44 4.04 4.21 5.18
CA ILE A 44 3.05 4.23 6.27
C ILE A 44 3.28 3.02 7.17
N THR A 45 3.65 3.27 8.42
CA THR A 45 4.00 2.22 9.38
C THR A 45 2.76 1.56 10.00
N LYS A 46 2.92 0.33 10.48
CA LYS A 46 1.87 -0.43 11.17
C LYS A 46 1.09 0.36 12.24
N PRO A 47 1.74 1.13 13.15
CA PRO A 47 1.00 1.89 14.16
C PRO A 47 0.08 2.97 13.56
N VAL A 48 0.44 3.55 12.42
CA VAL A 48 -0.39 4.54 11.71
C VAL A 48 -1.60 3.85 11.08
N ILE A 49 -1.40 2.69 10.46
CA ILE A 49 -2.48 1.87 9.88
C ILE A 49 -3.47 1.44 10.96
N GLU A 50 -2.99 0.97 12.12
CA GLU A 50 -3.83 0.57 13.25
C GLU A 50 -4.62 1.76 13.82
N LYS A 51 -3.98 2.93 13.96
CA LYS A 51 -4.67 4.16 14.37
C LYS A 51 -5.75 4.58 13.38
N ALA A 52 -5.49 4.46 12.08
CA ALA A 52 -6.48 4.74 11.05
C ALA A 52 -7.69 3.81 11.16
N GLU A 53 -7.47 2.50 11.37
CA GLU A 53 -8.54 1.53 11.58
C GLU A 53 -9.40 1.88 12.82
N GLN A 54 -8.76 2.24 13.94
CA GLN A 54 -9.45 2.66 15.16
C GLN A 54 -10.25 3.97 14.96
N TYR A 55 -9.67 4.93 14.24
CA TYR A 55 -10.32 6.20 13.94
C TYR A 55 -11.62 5.98 13.16
N PHE A 56 -11.58 5.22 12.07
CA PHE A 56 -12.78 4.95 11.27
C PHE A 56 -13.81 4.10 12.02
N LYS A 57 -13.38 3.15 12.88
CA LYS A 57 -14.30 2.45 13.80
C LYS A 57 -15.03 3.43 14.72
N GLY A 58 -14.30 4.39 15.31
CA GLY A 58 -14.87 5.40 16.20
C GLY A 58 -15.78 6.41 15.49
N LEU A 59 -15.56 6.68 14.20
CA LEU A 59 -16.50 7.48 13.40
C LEU A 59 -17.77 6.68 13.08
N LYS A 60 -17.61 5.42 12.69
CA LYS A 60 -18.73 4.53 12.36
C LYS A 60 -19.68 4.31 13.52
N THR A 61 -19.18 4.21 14.76
CA THR A 61 -20.04 4.05 15.96
C THR A 61 -20.92 5.26 16.24
N LYS A 62 -20.58 6.43 15.70
CA LYS A 62 -21.39 7.66 15.83
C LYS A 62 -22.47 7.76 14.76
N CYS A 63 -22.46 6.88 13.76
CA CYS A 63 -23.46 6.88 12.71
C CYS A 63 -24.70 6.07 13.11
N SER A 64 -25.87 6.54 12.69
CA SER A 64 -27.12 5.80 12.78
C SER A 64 -27.47 5.17 11.43
N TYR A 65 -27.93 3.93 11.44
CA TYR A 65 -28.43 3.26 10.23
C TYR A 65 -29.89 3.60 9.91
N THR A 66 -30.58 4.27 10.83
CA THR A 66 -31.99 4.65 10.68
C THR A 66 -32.18 5.99 9.97
N ASP A 67 -31.16 6.84 9.99
CA ASP A 67 -31.14 8.12 9.26
C ASP A 67 -30.42 7.93 7.91
N PRO A 68 -31.06 8.24 6.76
CA PRO A 68 -30.47 8.04 5.44
C PRO A 68 -29.12 8.74 5.24
N ALA A 69 -28.94 9.96 5.75
CA ALA A 69 -27.70 10.71 5.62
C ALA A 69 -26.57 10.08 6.46
N SER A 70 -26.89 9.69 7.70
CA SER A 70 -25.96 8.98 8.58
C SER A 70 -25.62 7.56 8.10
N ARG A 71 -26.57 6.90 7.41
CA ARG A 71 -26.38 5.57 6.83
C ARG A 71 -25.35 5.57 5.71
N GLU A 72 -25.39 6.53 4.80
CA GLU A 72 -24.37 6.65 3.74
C GLU A 72 -22.97 6.79 4.34
N MET A 73 -22.83 7.65 5.36
CA MET A 73 -21.57 7.82 6.09
C MET A 73 -21.11 6.53 6.78
N ALA A 74 -22.02 5.78 7.42
CA ALA A 74 -21.68 4.49 8.02
C ALA A 74 -21.12 3.50 6.99
N MET A 75 -21.65 3.53 5.76
CA MET A 75 -21.18 2.67 4.66
C MET A 75 -19.81 3.13 4.15
N ILE A 76 -19.57 4.44 4.02
CA ILE A 76 -18.25 4.98 3.65
C ILE A 76 -17.19 4.56 4.66
N TYR A 77 -17.46 4.72 5.96
CA TYR A 77 -16.53 4.26 7.00
C TYR A 77 -16.34 2.75 7.00
N GLN A 78 -17.40 1.98 6.69
CA GLN A 78 -17.28 0.54 6.56
C GLN A 78 -16.34 0.15 5.42
N VAL A 79 -16.44 0.80 4.25
CA VAL A 79 -15.54 0.55 3.12
C VAL A 79 -14.09 0.86 3.51
N ALA A 80 -13.83 1.97 4.21
CA ALA A 80 -12.49 2.30 4.67
C ALA A 80 -11.92 1.23 5.62
N ILE A 81 -12.71 0.76 6.58
CA ILE A 81 -12.29 -0.29 7.53
C ILE A 81 -11.97 -1.60 6.81
N GLU A 82 -12.84 -2.04 5.89
CA GLU A 82 -12.61 -3.29 5.15
C GLU A 82 -11.43 -3.15 4.17
N GLY A 83 -11.24 -1.99 3.54
CA GLY A 83 -10.07 -1.71 2.71
C GLY A 83 -8.76 -1.85 3.51
N ILE A 84 -8.69 -1.29 4.72
CA ILE A 84 -7.53 -1.42 5.60
C ILE A 84 -7.27 -2.90 5.96
N LYS A 85 -8.32 -3.68 6.23
CA LYS A 85 -8.17 -5.13 6.50
C LYS A 85 -7.70 -5.90 5.27
N MET A 86 -8.24 -5.59 4.09
CA MET A 86 -7.83 -6.22 2.84
C MET A 86 -6.36 -5.99 2.54
N ILE A 87 -5.86 -4.76 2.74
CA ILE A 87 -4.43 -4.43 2.60
C ILE A 87 -3.57 -5.30 3.53
N ARG A 88 -4.02 -5.52 4.76
CA ARG A 88 -3.31 -6.37 5.73
C ARG A 88 -3.31 -7.85 5.35
N ASN A 89 -4.38 -8.31 4.70
CA ASN A 89 -4.57 -9.70 4.30
C ASN A 89 -3.90 -10.03 2.95
N SER A 90 -3.80 -9.07 2.03
CA SER A 90 -3.20 -9.28 0.71
C SER A 90 -1.71 -9.66 0.78
N GLY A 91 -1.01 -9.21 1.84
CA GLY A 91 0.35 -9.64 2.13
C GLY A 91 0.49 -11.08 2.66
N GLN A 92 -0.62 -11.78 2.93
CA GLN A 92 -0.63 -13.19 3.34
C GLN A 92 -0.91 -14.15 2.18
N GLU A 93 -1.55 -13.69 1.11
CA GLU A 93 -1.94 -14.53 -0.03
C GLU A 93 -0.74 -14.89 -0.91
N THR A 94 0.23 -13.98 -1.02
CA THR A 94 1.49 -14.18 -1.77
C THR A 94 2.42 -15.24 -1.14
N MET A 95 2.18 -15.65 0.11
CA MET A 95 2.97 -16.68 0.80
C MET A 95 2.42 -18.10 0.67
N LYS A 96 1.24 -18.29 0.07
CA LYS A 96 0.63 -19.63 -0.10
C LYS A 96 1.02 -20.32 -1.41
N GLU A 97 1.42 -19.55 -2.43
CA GLU A 97 1.70 -20.09 -3.76
C GLU A 97 3.11 -20.73 -3.90
N ASP A 98 4.03 -20.40 -2.98
CA ASP A 98 5.42 -20.90 -3.00
C ASP A 98 5.62 -22.28 -2.31
N ARG A 99 4.55 -22.90 -1.79
CA ARG A 99 4.60 -24.23 -1.15
C ARG A 99 3.97 -25.37 -1.99
N SER A 100 3.90 -25.19 -3.30
CA SER A 100 3.53 -26.26 -4.23
C SER A 100 4.47 -26.26 -5.44
N LYS A 101 5.68 -26.76 -5.23
CA LYS A 101 6.50 -27.42 -6.25
C LYS A 101 7.53 -28.33 -5.59
#